data_AF-A0A946GCM4-F1
#
_entry.id   AF-A0A946GCM4-F1
#
_cell.length_a   1.000
_cell.length_b   1.000
_cell.length_c   1.000
_cell.angle_alpha   90.00
_cell.angle_beta   90.00
_cell.angle_gamma   90.00
#
_symmetry.space_group_name_H-M   'P 1'
#
loop_
_entity.id
_entity.type
_entity.pdbx_description
1 polymer ?
#
loop_
_entity_poly.entity_id
_entity_poly.type
_entity_poly.pdbx_seq_one_letter_code
_entity_poly.pdbx_strand_id
1 'polypeptide(L)'
;FHNSKVTSRTDVQDGWTITPYAYFLLKPKGPEIDAVPPLKIDLDFLDTSGYVVLPIASAAIPIDASGETPARPYRDLSLAMILDQRETEKEGTVTLEIRASGHGLVPPIGELIKLPIEGFKVASTDDRELQVDELDARTDDGAPISTHEWRLVLEPKSKNLPENFTFPEILANLSTKDDEGLTLQKYEDVDLVAVEQTTLIQGGSSKSPPYLLLLTLLLLVICISTYFLFFKKREEIVIQNGPELPATLTPVSLLAFLEGLHRDTHLPKEARGKIQKSIKSLRDRSFGPNTDVPKIEELREIAEGLIKPLQQAG
;
A
#
# COMPACT_ATOMS: atom_id res chain seq x y z
N PHE A 1 -8.94 -15.04 42.87
CA PHE A 1 -9.97 -15.89 43.52
C PHE A 1 -10.61 -16.72 42.43
N HIS A 2 -10.64 -18.04 42.59
CA HIS A 2 -11.13 -18.96 41.56
C HIS A 2 -12.65 -18.94 41.45
N ASN A 3 -13.15 -19.43 40.31
CA ASN A 3 -14.57 -19.52 40.02
C ASN A 3 -15.29 -20.33 41.12
N SER A 4 -16.45 -19.86 41.59
CA SER A 4 -17.26 -20.54 42.62
C SER A 4 -17.77 -21.91 42.17
N LYS A 5 -17.63 -22.24 40.90
CA LYS A 5 -17.96 -23.54 40.31
C LYS A 5 -16.89 -24.60 40.55
N VAL A 6 -15.67 -24.23 40.99
CA VAL A 6 -14.63 -25.20 41.34
C VAL A 6 -15.08 -25.95 42.60
N THR A 7 -15.43 -27.22 42.46
CA THR A 7 -15.91 -28.07 43.56
C THR A 7 -14.89 -29.13 43.96
N SER A 8 -15.07 -29.68 45.16
CA SER A 8 -14.37 -30.89 45.58
C SER A 8 -14.71 -32.04 44.63
N ARG A 9 -13.71 -32.84 44.28
CA ARG A 9 -13.84 -34.05 43.47
C ARG A 9 -13.36 -35.26 44.24
N THR A 10 -13.82 -36.45 43.90
CA THR A 10 -13.35 -37.70 44.52
C THR A 10 -11.90 -37.94 44.15
N ASP A 11 -11.09 -38.33 45.14
CA ASP A 11 -9.71 -38.75 44.91
C ASP A 11 -9.66 -40.20 44.39
N VAL A 12 -8.49 -40.64 43.90
CA VAL A 12 -8.24 -42.04 43.55
C VAL A 12 -8.40 -42.95 44.78
N GLN A 13 -8.14 -42.42 45.98
CA GLN A 13 -8.38 -43.12 47.23
C GLN A 13 -9.85 -43.00 47.64
N ASP A 14 -10.51 -44.14 47.81
CA ASP A 14 -11.92 -44.19 48.22
C ASP A 14 -12.16 -43.44 49.54
N GLY A 15 -13.27 -42.69 49.58
CA GLY A 15 -13.65 -41.83 50.70
C GLY A 15 -12.89 -40.49 50.81
N TRP A 16 -11.90 -40.22 49.95
CA TRP A 16 -11.18 -38.94 49.93
C TRP A 16 -11.69 -38.00 48.84
N THR A 17 -11.55 -36.70 49.09
CA THR A 17 -11.86 -35.66 48.11
C THR A 17 -10.73 -34.64 48.00
N ILE A 18 -10.54 -34.11 46.80
CA ILE A 18 -9.56 -33.08 46.47
C ILE A 18 -10.29 -31.82 46.04
N THR A 19 -9.89 -30.67 46.59
CA THR A 19 -10.37 -29.34 46.17
C THR A 19 -9.18 -28.52 45.72
N PRO A 20 -9.06 -28.17 44.42
CA PRO A 20 -7.94 -27.36 43.96
C PRO A 20 -8.17 -25.89 44.37
N TYR A 21 -7.23 -25.32 45.13
CA TYR A 21 -7.33 -23.95 45.63
C TYR A 21 -6.48 -22.93 44.86
N ALA A 22 -5.40 -23.37 44.22
CA ALA A 22 -4.48 -22.51 43.49
C ALA A 22 -3.63 -23.35 42.53
N TYR A 23 -3.14 -22.69 41.47
CA TYR A 23 -2.08 -23.20 40.62
C TYR A 23 -0.87 -22.28 40.76
N PHE A 24 0.29 -22.83 41.11
CA PHE A 24 1.52 -22.07 41.24
C PHE A 24 2.43 -22.34 40.05
N LEU A 25 2.69 -21.30 39.26
CA LEU A 25 3.72 -21.34 38.23
C LEU A 25 5.01 -20.77 38.83
N LEU A 26 6.04 -21.61 38.93
CA LEU A 26 7.31 -21.27 39.55
C LEU A 26 8.44 -21.43 38.54
N LYS A 27 9.39 -20.50 38.58
CA LYS A 27 10.62 -20.52 37.77
C LYS A 27 11.82 -20.45 38.71
N PRO A 28 12.78 -21.38 38.64
CA PRO A 28 13.98 -21.31 39.46
C PRO A 28 14.79 -20.05 39.10
N LYS A 29 15.26 -19.34 40.13
CA LYS A 29 16.17 -18.19 39.97
C LYS A 29 17.64 -18.59 40.08
N GLY A 30 17.93 -19.75 40.65
CA GLY A 30 19.26 -20.28 40.90
C GLY A 30 19.22 -21.77 41.25
N PRO A 31 20.38 -22.37 41.57
CA PRO A 31 20.51 -23.80 41.86
C PRO A 31 20.12 -24.18 43.30
N GLU A 32 19.66 -23.22 44.11
CA GLU A 32 19.30 -23.47 45.50
C GLU A 32 18.01 -24.30 45.61
N ILE A 33 17.96 -25.16 46.64
CA ILE A 33 16.75 -25.91 46.99
C ILE A 33 15.83 -24.96 47.77
N ASP A 34 14.60 -24.79 47.27
CA ASP A 34 13.54 -24.01 47.93
C ASP A 34 12.46 -24.96 48.49
N ALA A 35 11.48 -24.45 49.24
CA ALA A 35 10.38 -25.26 49.76
C ALA A 35 9.05 -24.48 49.82
N VAL A 36 7.95 -25.17 49.49
CA VAL A 36 6.60 -24.69 49.77
C VAL A 36 6.37 -24.77 51.29
N PRO A 37 6.02 -23.64 51.95
CA PRO A 37 5.82 -23.64 53.39
C PRO A 37 4.59 -24.49 53.79
N PRO A 38 4.59 -25.04 55.02
CA PRO A 38 3.45 -25.74 55.57
C PRO A 38 2.16 -24.93 55.55
N LEU A 39 1.07 -25.53 55.07
CA LEU A 39 -0.27 -25.00 55.27
C LEU A 39 -0.73 -25.35 56.68
N LYS A 40 -1.23 -24.36 57.42
CA LYS A 40 -1.80 -24.55 58.77
C LYS A 40 -3.29 -24.25 58.74
N ILE A 41 -4.07 -25.15 59.32
CA ILE A 41 -5.52 -25.02 59.47
C ILE A 41 -5.85 -25.31 60.92
N ASP A 42 -6.58 -24.40 61.56
CA ASP A 42 -7.11 -24.59 62.89
C ASP A 42 -8.57 -25.05 62.76
N LEU A 43 -8.87 -26.24 63.29
CA LEU A 43 -10.22 -26.79 63.30
C LEU A 43 -10.88 -26.50 64.65
N ASP A 44 -11.96 -25.74 64.59
CA ASP A 44 -12.71 -25.29 65.76
C ASP A 44 -13.87 -26.24 66.06
N PHE A 45 -13.88 -26.83 67.25
CA PHE A 45 -14.93 -27.70 67.74
C PHE A 45 -15.61 -27.09 68.96
N LEU A 46 -16.94 -27.08 68.96
CA LEU A 46 -17.72 -26.82 70.15
C LEU A 46 -18.26 -28.16 70.66
N ASP A 47 -17.61 -28.70 71.68
CA ASP A 47 -18.05 -29.94 72.35
C ASP A 47 -18.79 -29.60 73.66
N THR A 48 -19.50 -30.58 74.20
CA THR A 48 -20.14 -30.56 75.53
C THR A 48 -19.20 -30.14 76.66
N SER A 49 -17.89 -30.35 76.49
CA SER A 49 -16.82 -30.00 77.43
C SER A 49 -16.32 -28.55 77.30
N GLY A 50 -16.70 -27.83 76.24
CA GLY A 50 -16.20 -26.49 75.91
C GLY A 50 -15.64 -26.39 74.48
N TYR A 51 -15.06 -25.24 74.17
CA TYR A 51 -14.44 -24.94 72.88
C TYR A 51 -13.03 -25.55 72.79
N VAL A 52 -12.75 -26.30 71.72
CA VAL A 52 -11.48 -26.97 71.45
C VAL A 52 -11.00 -26.57 70.06
N VAL A 53 -9.75 -26.13 69.95
CA VAL A 53 -9.08 -25.84 68.68
C VAL A 53 -8.04 -26.92 68.40
N LEU A 54 -8.15 -27.58 67.26
CA LEU A 54 -7.17 -28.57 66.80
C LEU A 54 -6.34 -27.98 65.64
N PRO A 55 -5.09 -27.57 65.88
CA PRO A 55 -4.21 -27.12 64.81
C PRO A 55 -3.69 -28.32 64.01
N ILE A 56 -3.86 -28.28 62.70
CA ILE A 56 -3.31 -29.26 61.75
C ILE A 56 -2.37 -28.53 60.79
N ALA A 57 -1.18 -29.08 60.58
CA ALA A 57 -0.20 -28.54 59.64
C ALA A 57 0.21 -29.59 58.61
N SER A 58 0.34 -29.19 57.35
CA SER A 58 0.96 -30.04 56.32
C SER A 58 2.48 -30.10 56.52
N ALA A 59 3.14 -31.06 55.85
CA ALA A 59 4.59 -31.02 55.71
C ALA A 59 5.03 -29.88 54.79
N ALA A 60 6.26 -29.38 54.98
CA ALA A 60 6.91 -28.52 53.99
C ALA A 60 7.30 -29.38 52.79
N ILE A 61 7.06 -28.89 51.57
CA ILE A 61 7.34 -29.63 50.34
C ILE A 61 8.60 -29.04 49.68
N PRO A 62 9.71 -29.77 49.60
CA PRO A 62 10.91 -29.27 48.91
C PRO A 62 10.64 -29.15 47.40
N ILE A 63 11.18 -28.09 46.79
CA ILE A 63 11.18 -27.83 45.36
C ILE A 63 12.58 -28.12 44.84
N ASP A 64 12.70 -29.16 44.01
CA ASP A 64 13.91 -29.48 43.28
C ASP A 64 13.68 -29.19 41.79
N ALA A 65 14.45 -28.25 41.24
CA ALA A 65 14.40 -27.85 39.85
C ALA A 65 15.68 -28.25 39.07
N SER A 66 16.50 -29.16 39.62
CA SER A 66 17.77 -29.59 39.01
C SER A 66 17.63 -30.67 37.94
N GLY A 67 16.49 -31.39 37.93
CA GLY A 67 16.24 -32.51 37.01
C GLY A 67 15.63 -32.11 35.66
N GLU A 68 15.62 -33.06 34.72
CA GLU A 68 14.87 -32.92 33.47
C GLU A 68 13.37 -32.80 33.78
N THR A 69 12.74 -31.76 33.24
CA THR A 69 11.31 -31.52 33.46
C THR A 69 10.51 -32.42 32.51
N PRO A 70 9.62 -33.29 33.01
CA PRO A 70 8.75 -34.08 32.15
C PRO A 70 7.83 -33.15 31.34
N ALA A 71 7.46 -33.59 30.14
CA ALA A 71 6.53 -32.85 29.29
C ALA A 71 5.23 -32.56 30.05
N ARG A 72 4.82 -31.30 30.07
CA ARG A 72 3.61 -30.86 30.77
C ARG A 72 2.41 -31.24 29.90
N PRO A 73 1.44 -32.01 30.43
CA PRO A 73 0.30 -32.43 29.63
C PRO A 73 -0.59 -31.24 29.29
N TYR A 74 -1.10 -31.25 28.07
CA TYR A 74 -2.10 -30.32 27.59
C TYR A 74 -3.08 -31.01 26.63
N ARG A 75 -4.26 -30.43 26.44
CA ARG A 75 -5.30 -30.87 25.50
C ARG A 75 -6.10 -29.68 25.01
N ASP A 76 -6.88 -29.90 23.95
CA ASP A 76 -7.77 -28.90 23.36
C ASP A 76 -7.03 -27.57 23.07
N LEU A 77 -5.81 -27.67 22.53
CA LEU A 77 -4.95 -26.53 22.22
C LEU A 77 -5.53 -25.74 21.03
N SER A 78 -5.81 -24.46 21.24
CA SER A 78 -6.13 -23.49 20.20
C SER A 78 -4.91 -22.60 19.94
N LEU A 79 -4.58 -22.39 18.67
CA LEU A 79 -3.46 -21.57 18.24
C LEU A 79 -3.96 -20.50 17.27
N ALA A 80 -3.80 -19.23 17.64
CA ALA A 80 -4.03 -18.08 16.79
C ALA A 80 -2.69 -17.46 16.37
N MET A 81 -2.50 -17.26 15.07
CA MET A 81 -1.35 -16.57 14.50
C MET A 81 -1.83 -15.37 13.71
N ILE A 82 -1.35 -14.18 14.08
CA ILE A 82 -1.80 -12.90 13.54
C ILE A 82 -0.60 -12.18 12.93
N LEU A 83 -0.69 -11.90 11.64
CA LEU A 83 0.33 -11.18 10.90
C LEU A 83 0.05 -9.66 10.93
N ASP A 84 0.98 -8.89 11.50
CA ASP A 84 0.95 -7.42 11.51
C ASP A 84 2.02 -6.85 10.57
N GLN A 85 1.55 -6.11 9.57
CA GLN A 85 2.39 -5.55 8.50
C GLN A 85 2.50 -4.02 8.59
N ARG A 86 1.98 -3.37 9.63
CA ARG A 86 1.90 -1.90 9.73
C ARG A 86 3.28 -1.22 9.81
N GLU A 87 4.28 -1.92 10.33
CA GLU A 87 5.66 -1.41 10.47
C GLU A 87 6.51 -1.66 9.21
N THR A 88 6.00 -2.44 8.26
CA THR A 88 6.73 -2.89 7.06
C THR A 88 7.27 -1.74 6.21
N GLU A 89 6.49 -0.67 5.99
CA GLU A 89 6.92 0.46 5.16
C GLU A 89 8.02 1.31 5.80
N LYS A 90 8.09 1.33 7.14
CA LYS A 90 9.00 2.19 7.90
C LYS A 90 10.29 1.47 8.25
N GLU A 91 10.18 0.24 8.73
CA GLU A 91 11.29 -0.52 9.31
C GLU A 91 11.71 -1.70 8.43
N GLY A 92 10.90 -2.10 7.45
CA GLY A 92 11.16 -3.28 6.62
C GLY A 92 11.00 -4.60 7.37
N THR A 93 10.40 -4.57 8.56
CA THR A 93 10.14 -5.73 9.42
C THR A 93 8.65 -6.06 9.44
N VAL A 94 8.32 -7.30 9.76
CA VAL A 94 6.95 -7.79 9.91
C VAL A 94 6.81 -8.39 11.31
N THR A 95 5.68 -8.16 11.97
CA THR A 95 5.43 -8.73 13.29
C THR A 95 4.47 -9.92 13.16
N LEU A 96 4.79 -11.02 13.83
CA LEU A 96 3.89 -12.17 14.00
C LEU A 96 3.51 -12.30 15.47
N GLU A 97 2.23 -12.09 15.77
CA GLU A 97 1.67 -12.36 17.08
C GLU A 97 1.14 -13.78 17.13
N ILE A 98 1.47 -14.51 18.19
CA ILE A 98 1.08 -15.89 18.39
C ILE A 98 0.40 -15.96 19.75
N ARG A 99 -0.84 -16.43 19.78
CA ARG A 99 -1.60 -16.68 21.00
C ARG A 99 -2.00 -18.15 21.02
N ALA A 100 -1.60 -18.86 22.06
CA ALA A 100 -1.99 -20.23 22.29
C ALA A 100 -2.79 -20.33 23.59
N SER A 101 -3.87 -21.09 23.59
CA SER A 101 -4.68 -21.38 24.77
C SER A 101 -5.10 -22.84 24.81
N GLY A 102 -5.27 -23.41 26.00
CA GLY A 102 -5.68 -24.82 26.12
C GLY A 102 -5.89 -25.26 27.56
N HIS A 103 -6.32 -26.50 27.73
CA HIS A 103 -6.38 -27.14 29.03
C HIS A 103 -5.03 -27.79 29.32
N GLY A 104 -4.52 -27.62 30.53
CA GLY A 104 -3.16 -27.95 30.91
C GLY A 104 -2.25 -26.74 30.80
N LEU A 105 -0.96 -26.98 30.62
CA LEU A 105 0.01 -25.91 30.44
C LEU A 105 0.43 -25.84 28.98
N VAL A 106 0.17 -24.70 28.34
CA VAL A 106 0.58 -24.44 26.96
C VAL A 106 2.10 -24.66 26.84
N PRO A 107 2.56 -25.44 25.85
CA PRO A 107 3.97 -25.73 25.66
C PRO A 107 4.72 -24.51 25.10
N PRO A 108 6.07 -24.49 25.18
CA PRO A 108 6.85 -23.39 24.64
C PRO A 108 6.70 -23.28 23.12
N ILE A 109 6.95 -22.08 22.57
CA ILE A 109 6.79 -21.78 21.14
C ILE A 109 7.50 -22.76 20.19
N GLY A 110 8.67 -23.28 20.59
CA GLY A 110 9.43 -24.25 19.78
C GLY A 110 8.79 -25.63 19.64
N GLU A 111 7.84 -25.96 20.52
CA GLU A 111 7.01 -27.17 20.42
C GLU A 111 5.67 -26.90 19.71
N LEU A 112 5.27 -25.62 19.59
CA LEU A 112 4.04 -25.21 18.90
C LEU A 112 4.23 -25.12 17.39
N ILE A 113 5.30 -24.44 16.96
CA ILE A 113 5.54 -24.11 15.56
C ILE A 113 7.00 -24.35 15.17
N LYS A 114 7.21 -24.61 13.89
CA LYS A 114 8.54 -24.79 13.31
C LYS A 114 9.25 -23.45 13.16
N LEU A 115 10.38 -23.33 13.84
CA LEU A 115 11.33 -22.23 13.69
C LEU A 115 12.62 -22.76 13.04
N PRO A 116 13.27 -22.00 12.14
CA PRO A 116 12.97 -20.63 11.70
C PRO A 116 11.86 -20.55 10.63
N ILE A 117 11.20 -19.39 10.56
CA ILE A 117 10.16 -19.09 9.56
C ILE A 117 10.80 -18.94 8.17
N GLU A 118 10.14 -19.44 7.13
CA GLU A 118 10.63 -19.36 5.75
C GLU A 118 10.71 -17.90 5.28
N GLY A 119 11.80 -17.52 4.59
CA GLY A 119 12.01 -16.13 4.13
C GLY A 119 12.44 -15.12 5.20
N PHE A 120 12.30 -15.44 6.49
CA PHE A 120 12.52 -14.50 7.60
C PHE A 120 13.53 -14.99 8.64
N LYS A 121 14.21 -14.06 9.29
CA LYS A 121 15.01 -14.25 10.49
C LYS A 121 14.27 -13.60 11.67
N VAL A 122 14.16 -14.31 12.79
CA VAL A 122 13.61 -13.73 14.02
C VAL A 122 14.64 -12.75 14.60
N ALA A 123 14.29 -11.47 14.63
CA ALA A 123 15.13 -10.40 15.15
C ALA A 123 14.93 -10.19 16.66
N SER A 124 13.68 -10.28 17.10
CA SER A 124 13.29 -10.19 18.51
C SER A 124 12.12 -11.14 18.79
N THR A 125 12.12 -11.71 19.99
CA THR A 125 11.03 -12.50 20.54
C THR A 125 10.63 -11.87 21.87
N ASP A 126 9.43 -11.32 21.94
CA ASP A 126 8.79 -10.90 23.17
C ASP A 126 7.86 -12.03 23.64
N ASP A 127 8.23 -12.67 24.75
CA ASP A 127 7.49 -13.76 25.37
C ASP A 127 6.72 -13.18 26.58
N ARG A 128 5.38 -13.22 26.53
CA ARG A 128 4.52 -12.63 27.55
C ARG A 128 4.24 -13.54 28.75
N GLU A 129 5.07 -14.57 28.89
CA GLU A 129 4.99 -15.63 29.89
C GLU A 129 3.69 -16.46 29.81
N LEU A 130 3.75 -17.67 30.36
CA LEU A 130 2.58 -18.54 30.48
C LEU A 130 1.68 -18.04 31.61
N GLN A 131 0.39 -17.88 31.31
CA GLN A 131 -0.62 -17.43 32.26
C GLN A 131 -1.61 -18.55 32.54
N VAL A 132 -1.93 -18.75 33.82
CA VAL A 132 -3.02 -19.64 34.25
C VAL A 132 -4.26 -18.78 34.49
N ASP A 133 -5.21 -18.89 33.57
CA ASP A 133 -6.40 -18.04 33.55
C ASP A 133 -7.46 -18.55 34.54
N GLU A 134 -7.72 -19.86 34.53
CA GLU A 134 -8.76 -20.48 35.33
C GLU A 134 -8.38 -21.90 35.76
N LEU A 135 -8.93 -22.36 36.89
CA LEU A 135 -8.90 -23.78 37.24
C LEU A 135 -10.10 -24.46 36.58
N ASP A 136 -9.88 -25.52 35.80
CA ASP A 136 -10.98 -26.21 35.15
C ASP A 136 -11.93 -26.80 36.20
N ALA A 137 -13.16 -26.28 36.20
CA ALA A 137 -14.25 -26.70 37.08
C ALA A 137 -15.17 -27.74 36.42
N ARG A 138 -14.95 -28.06 35.14
CA ARG A 138 -15.84 -28.88 34.31
C ARG A 138 -15.31 -30.29 34.12
N THR A 139 -14.00 -30.49 34.17
CA THR A 139 -13.38 -31.79 34.00
C THR A 139 -12.69 -32.27 35.27
N ASP A 140 -12.66 -33.58 35.44
CA ASP A 140 -12.10 -34.22 36.63
C ASP A 140 -10.56 -34.33 36.58
N ASP A 141 -9.92 -33.98 35.46
CA ASP A 141 -8.47 -34.08 35.27
C ASP A 141 -7.68 -32.99 36.03
N GLY A 142 -8.34 -31.89 36.40
CA GLY A 142 -7.73 -30.78 37.14
C GLY A 142 -6.70 -29.99 36.37
N ALA A 143 -6.66 -30.13 35.06
CA ALA A 143 -5.83 -29.32 34.21
C ALA A 143 -6.31 -27.86 34.29
N PRO A 144 -5.44 -26.87 34.55
CA PRO A 144 -5.84 -25.47 34.48
C PRO A 144 -6.16 -25.09 33.02
N ILE A 145 -6.88 -24.00 32.81
CA ILE A 145 -6.92 -23.32 31.52
C ILE A 145 -5.77 -22.32 31.51
N SER A 146 -4.90 -22.41 30.51
CA SER A 146 -3.76 -21.51 30.37
C SER A 146 -3.66 -20.88 28.99
N THR A 147 -3.06 -19.70 28.95
CA THR A 147 -2.78 -18.92 27.74
C THR A 147 -1.31 -18.54 27.72
N HIS A 148 -0.69 -18.57 26.55
CA HIS A 148 0.68 -18.09 26.34
C HIS A 148 0.72 -17.26 25.04
N GLU A 149 1.25 -16.05 25.15
CA GLU A 149 1.37 -15.12 24.02
C GLU A 149 2.83 -14.80 23.69
N TRP A 150 3.13 -14.72 22.40
CA TRP A 150 4.40 -14.28 21.86
C TRP A 150 4.21 -13.22 20.79
N ARG A 151 5.14 -12.27 20.74
CA ARG A 151 5.28 -11.33 19.63
C ARG A 151 6.66 -11.49 19.01
N LEU A 152 6.71 -11.95 17.76
CA LEU A 152 7.94 -12.14 17.00
C LEU A 152 8.13 -10.98 16.03
N VAL A 153 9.28 -10.32 16.08
CA VAL A 153 9.70 -9.35 15.07
C VAL A 153 10.56 -10.08 14.03
N LEU A 154 10.12 -10.05 12.78
CA LEU A 154 10.68 -10.80 11.67
C LEU A 154 11.37 -9.87 10.66
N GLU A 155 12.66 -10.11 10.43
CA GLU A 155 13.45 -9.43 9.41
C GLU A 155 13.57 -10.30 8.15
N PRO A 156 13.44 -9.73 6.94
CA PRO A 156 13.64 -10.49 5.72
C PRO A 156 15.09 -10.98 5.60
N LYS A 157 15.29 -12.22 5.16
CA LYS A 157 16.64 -12.75 4.89
C LYS A 157 17.31 -12.06 3.69
N SER A 158 16.50 -11.59 2.74
CA SER A 158 16.93 -10.83 1.57
C SER A 158 16.87 -9.33 1.81
N LYS A 159 17.62 -8.56 1.01
CA LYS A 159 17.60 -7.09 1.03
C LYS A 159 16.21 -6.52 0.74
N ASN A 160 15.38 -7.26 -0.01
CA ASN A 160 14.00 -6.91 -0.29
C ASN A 160 13.08 -7.80 0.54
N LEU A 161 11.95 -7.24 0.93
CA LEU A 161 10.88 -7.98 1.60
C LEU A 161 10.25 -8.99 0.62
N PRO A 162 10.02 -10.25 1.03
CA PRO A 162 9.26 -11.21 0.23
C PRO A 162 7.87 -10.68 -0.15
N GLU A 163 7.37 -11.09 -1.32
CA GLU A 163 5.99 -10.76 -1.74
C GLU A 163 4.95 -11.53 -0.94
N ASN A 164 5.29 -12.74 -0.50
CA ASN A 164 4.42 -13.64 0.24
C ASN A 164 4.98 -13.94 1.63
N PHE A 165 4.08 -14.00 2.60
CA PHE A 165 4.31 -14.56 3.92
C PHE A 165 3.67 -15.95 4.01
N THR A 166 4.42 -16.94 4.45
CA THR A 166 3.90 -18.28 4.75
C THR A 166 3.95 -18.49 6.25
N PHE A 167 2.80 -18.77 6.86
CA PHE A 167 2.72 -19.09 8.28
C PHE A 167 3.53 -20.36 8.58
N PRO A 168 4.18 -20.44 9.76
CA PRO A 168 5.02 -21.58 10.10
C PRO A 168 4.21 -22.87 10.21
N GLU A 169 4.90 -23.99 9.96
CA GLU A 169 4.35 -25.33 10.14
C GLU A 169 4.07 -25.60 11.62
N ILE A 170 2.92 -26.20 11.92
CA ILE A 170 2.49 -26.51 13.28
C ILE A 170 3.07 -27.85 13.70
N LEU A 171 3.70 -27.89 14.87
CA LEU A 171 4.30 -29.10 15.45
C LEU A 171 3.40 -29.72 16.53
N ALA A 172 2.58 -28.91 17.20
CA ALA A 172 1.70 -29.35 18.27
C ALA A 172 0.40 -29.96 17.76
N ASN A 173 -0.17 -30.88 18.55
CA ASN A 173 -1.52 -31.40 18.32
C ASN A 173 -2.56 -30.35 18.72
N LEU A 174 -3.24 -29.79 17.73
CA LEU A 174 -4.30 -28.80 17.91
C LEU A 174 -5.66 -29.46 18.20
N SER A 175 -6.56 -28.69 18.80
CA SER A 175 -7.96 -29.07 19.01
C SER A 175 -8.65 -29.32 17.67
N THR A 176 -9.38 -30.43 17.57
CA THR A 176 -10.26 -30.71 16.43
C THR A 176 -11.72 -30.34 16.73
N LYS A 177 -11.99 -29.71 17.88
CA LYS A 177 -13.34 -29.27 18.25
C LYS A 177 -13.66 -27.98 17.49
N ASP A 178 -14.79 -27.99 16.81
CA ASP A 178 -15.45 -26.82 16.21
C ASP A 178 -14.58 -26.00 15.23
N ASP A 179 -13.56 -26.62 14.61
CA ASP A 179 -12.56 -25.97 13.76
C ASP A 179 -11.79 -24.80 14.45
N GLU A 180 -11.85 -24.71 15.79
CA GLU A 180 -11.22 -23.63 16.58
C GLU A 180 -9.73 -23.90 16.90
N GLY A 181 -9.17 -25.00 16.41
CA GLY A 181 -7.79 -25.39 16.69
C GLY A 181 -6.73 -24.45 16.12
N LEU A 182 -6.97 -23.92 14.92
CA LEU A 182 -6.04 -23.04 14.22
C LEU A 182 -6.76 -21.82 13.65
N THR A 183 -6.32 -20.63 14.04
CA THR A 183 -6.78 -19.37 13.47
C THR A 183 -5.61 -18.63 12.83
N LEU A 184 -5.68 -18.41 11.52
CA LEU A 184 -4.70 -17.61 10.78
C LEU A 184 -5.34 -16.27 10.39
N GLN A 185 -4.75 -15.18 10.83
CA GLN A 185 -5.29 -13.83 10.60
C GLN A 185 -4.20 -12.87 10.18
N LYS A 186 -4.61 -11.77 9.55
CA LYS A 186 -3.76 -10.65 9.18
C LYS A 186 -4.48 -9.35 9.52
N TYR A 187 -3.73 -8.36 10.00
CA TYR A 187 -4.23 -6.99 10.10
C TYR A 187 -4.35 -6.35 8.71
N GLU A 188 -5.55 -5.92 8.35
CA GLU A 188 -5.81 -5.00 7.25
C GLU A 188 -6.24 -3.66 7.84
N ASP A 189 -5.29 -2.73 7.91
CA ASP A 189 -5.43 -1.45 8.63
C ASP A 189 -5.73 -1.66 10.13
N VAL A 190 -7.01 -1.69 10.49
CA VAL A 190 -7.49 -1.89 11.88
C VAL A 190 -8.21 -3.22 12.06
N ASP A 191 -8.65 -3.84 10.96
CA ASP A 191 -9.49 -5.03 11.00
C ASP A 191 -8.64 -6.32 10.95
N LEU A 192 -9.12 -7.36 11.62
CA LEU A 192 -8.54 -8.71 11.56
C LEU A 192 -9.29 -9.53 10.50
N VAL A 193 -8.56 -9.99 9.48
CA VAL A 193 -9.11 -10.79 8.39
C VAL A 193 -8.50 -12.18 8.42
N ALA A 194 -9.34 -13.22 8.32
CA ALA A 194 -8.88 -14.60 8.22
C ALA A 194 -8.19 -14.84 6.87
N VAL A 195 -7.06 -15.56 6.88
CA VAL A 195 -6.23 -15.79 5.69
C VAL A 195 -5.85 -17.26 5.55
N GLU A 196 -5.44 -17.65 4.35
CA GLU A 196 -4.86 -18.97 4.09
C GLU A 196 -3.41 -19.05 4.62
N GLN A 197 -2.81 -20.25 4.55
CA GLN A 197 -1.44 -20.52 5.01
C GLN A 197 -0.39 -19.59 4.38
N THR A 198 -0.63 -19.10 3.16
CA THR A 198 0.25 -18.14 2.48
C THR A 198 -0.56 -16.91 2.09
N THR A 199 -0.02 -15.73 2.38
CA THR A 199 -0.69 -14.44 2.13
C THR A 199 0.27 -13.39 1.61
N LEU A 200 -0.26 -12.39 0.90
CA LEU A 200 0.55 -11.30 0.34
C LEU A 200 0.98 -10.30 1.43
N ILE A 201 2.21 -9.79 1.31
CA ILE A 201 2.73 -8.74 2.18
C ILE A 201 2.63 -7.37 1.48
N GLN A 202 1.96 -6.42 2.13
CA GLN A 202 1.91 -5.02 1.73
C GLN A 202 3.31 -4.41 1.87
N GLY A 203 3.90 -4.01 0.73
CA GLY A 203 5.29 -3.52 0.65
C GLY A 203 6.30 -4.52 0.08
N GLY A 204 5.93 -5.79 -0.12
CA GLY A 204 6.74 -6.78 -0.84
C GLY A 204 6.77 -6.56 -2.36
N SER A 205 5.84 -5.78 -2.89
CA SER A 205 5.88 -5.36 -4.29
C SER A 205 7.10 -4.48 -4.51
N SER A 206 8.04 -4.96 -5.33
CA SER A 206 9.08 -4.14 -5.93
C SER A 206 8.41 -2.91 -6.55
N LYS A 207 8.44 -1.77 -5.86
CA LYS A 207 7.97 -0.48 -6.39
C LYS A 207 8.47 -0.39 -7.82
N SER A 208 7.53 -0.32 -8.76
CA SER A 208 7.88 -0.28 -10.18
C SER A 208 8.96 0.77 -10.35
N PRO A 209 10.15 0.38 -10.84
CA PRO A 209 11.30 1.25 -10.72
C PRO A 209 11.01 2.56 -11.47
N PRO A 210 11.44 3.72 -10.95
CA PRO A 210 11.02 5.03 -11.44
C PRO A 210 11.36 5.26 -12.92
N TYR A 211 12.25 4.44 -13.50
CA TYR A 211 12.54 4.45 -14.93
C TYR A 211 11.37 4.03 -15.81
N LEU A 212 10.37 3.28 -15.31
CA LEU A 212 9.19 2.91 -16.10
C LEU A 212 8.30 4.13 -16.37
N LEU A 213 8.16 5.05 -15.40
CA LEU A 213 7.52 6.36 -15.62
C LEU A 213 8.32 7.23 -16.61
N LEU A 214 9.66 7.17 -16.54
CA LEU A 214 10.50 7.86 -17.53
C LEU A 214 10.36 7.24 -18.92
N LEU A 215 10.19 5.92 -19.02
CA LEU A 215 10.04 5.22 -20.29
C LEU A 215 8.67 5.49 -20.93
N THR A 216 7.59 5.60 -20.14
CA THR A 216 6.28 6.03 -20.65
C THR A 216 6.29 7.48 -21.10
N LEU A 217 6.96 8.37 -20.36
CA LEU A 217 7.15 9.76 -20.77
C LEU A 217 7.98 9.86 -22.06
N LEU A 218 9.06 9.09 -22.17
CA LEU A 218 9.90 9.01 -23.37
C LEU A 218 9.08 8.53 -24.57
N LEU A 219 8.28 7.49 -24.40
CA LEU A 219 7.44 6.93 -25.47
C LEU A 219 6.38 7.93 -25.92
N LEU A 220 5.79 8.69 -24.99
CA LEU A 220 4.86 9.78 -25.29
C LEU A 220 5.56 10.90 -26.10
N VAL A 221 6.77 11.30 -25.72
CA VAL A 221 7.57 12.31 -26.45
C VAL A 221 7.92 11.81 -27.86
N ILE A 222 8.29 10.52 -28.00
CA ILE A 222 8.57 9.92 -29.30
C ILE A 222 7.30 9.90 -30.16
N CYS A 223 6.15 9.49 -29.61
CA CYS A 223 4.87 9.53 -30.34
C CYS A 223 4.51 10.95 -30.79
N ILE A 224 4.63 11.96 -29.91
CA ILE A 224 4.38 13.36 -30.26
C ILE A 224 5.35 13.85 -31.34
N SER A 225 6.64 13.52 -31.23
CA SER A 225 7.66 13.89 -32.22
C SER A 225 7.38 13.23 -33.58
N THR A 226 7.04 11.94 -33.60
CA THR A 226 6.71 11.23 -34.85
C THR A 226 5.42 11.77 -35.48
N TYR A 227 4.41 12.09 -34.67
CA TYR A 227 3.20 12.75 -35.13
C TYR A 227 3.52 14.11 -35.76
N PHE A 228 4.33 14.95 -35.10
CA PHE A 228 4.71 16.25 -35.66
C PHE A 228 5.56 16.14 -36.92
N LEU A 229 6.42 15.13 -37.03
CA LEU A 229 7.24 14.92 -38.23
C LEU A 229 6.42 14.39 -39.43
N PHE A 230 5.42 13.54 -39.20
CA PHE A 230 4.62 12.94 -40.28
C PHE A 230 3.31 13.69 -40.59
N PHE A 231 2.71 14.37 -39.62
CA PHE A 231 1.42 15.05 -39.76
C PHE A 231 1.51 16.59 -39.78
N LYS A 232 2.70 17.19 -39.58
CA LYS A 232 2.87 18.60 -39.90
C LYS A 232 2.73 18.77 -41.41
N LYS A 233 1.53 19.18 -41.83
CA LYS A 233 1.23 19.57 -43.21
C LYS A 233 2.36 20.48 -43.68
N ARG A 234 2.99 20.07 -44.77
CA ARG A 234 3.93 20.88 -45.53
C ARG A 234 3.19 22.18 -45.84
N GLU A 235 3.62 23.28 -45.26
CA GLU A 235 3.14 24.59 -45.68
C GLU A 235 3.49 24.71 -47.17
N GLU A 236 2.46 24.66 -48.01
CA GLU A 236 2.61 25.05 -49.41
C GLU A 236 3.04 26.52 -49.39
N ILE A 237 4.21 26.77 -49.96
CA ILE A 237 4.66 28.13 -50.25
C ILE A 237 3.66 28.67 -51.28
N VAL A 238 2.69 29.46 -50.80
CA VAL A 238 1.78 30.21 -51.64
C VAL A 238 2.62 31.27 -52.35
N ILE A 239 2.93 31.03 -53.62
CA ILE A 239 3.40 32.09 -54.51
C ILE A 239 2.20 33.04 -54.66
N GLN A 240 2.31 34.26 -54.13
CA GLN A 240 1.29 35.28 -54.33
C GLN A 240 1.30 35.65 -55.81
N ASN A 241 0.33 35.16 -56.57
CA ASN A 241 0.04 35.71 -57.89
C ASN A 241 -0.26 37.20 -57.72
N GLY A 242 0.48 38.05 -58.43
CA GLY A 242 0.34 39.49 -58.34
C GLY A 242 -1.08 39.99 -58.64
N PRO A 243 -1.38 41.26 -58.34
CA PRO A 243 -2.73 41.82 -58.34
C PRO A 243 -3.45 41.62 -59.69
N GLU A 244 -4.65 41.03 -59.64
CA GLU A 244 -5.50 40.80 -60.82
C GLU A 244 -6.19 42.08 -61.29
N LEU A 245 -6.31 42.24 -62.61
CA LEU A 245 -7.00 43.36 -63.24
C LEU A 245 -8.51 43.31 -62.96
N PRO A 246 -9.17 44.45 -62.74
CA PRO A 246 -10.63 44.50 -62.62
C PRO A 246 -11.32 43.98 -63.89
N ALA A 247 -12.36 43.16 -63.72
CA ALA A 247 -13.11 42.54 -64.82
C ALA A 247 -13.79 43.56 -65.77
N THR A 248 -13.99 44.81 -65.34
CA THR A 248 -14.50 45.91 -66.16
C THR A 248 -13.50 47.07 -66.18
N LEU A 249 -12.94 47.34 -67.36
CA LEU A 249 -11.98 48.43 -67.58
C LEU A 249 -12.71 49.71 -67.96
N THR A 250 -12.92 50.57 -66.97
CA THR A 250 -13.40 51.95 -67.13
C THR A 250 -12.35 52.91 -66.58
N PRO A 251 -12.32 54.18 -67.00
CA PRO A 251 -11.38 55.15 -66.44
C PRO A 251 -11.47 55.26 -64.92
N VAL A 252 -12.66 55.11 -64.34
CA VAL A 252 -12.89 55.13 -62.87
C VAL A 252 -12.38 53.86 -62.20
N SER A 253 -12.70 52.67 -62.74
CA SER A 253 -12.29 51.40 -62.14
C SER A 253 -10.79 51.17 -62.23
N LEU A 254 -10.15 51.60 -63.32
CA LEU A 254 -8.69 51.57 -63.45
C LEU A 254 -8.02 52.58 -62.49
N LEU A 255 -8.59 53.77 -62.32
CA LEU A 255 -8.04 54.77 -61.40
C LEU A 255 -8.15 54.31 -59.94
N ALA A 256 -9.28 53.72 -59.54
CA ALA A 256 -9.44 53.14 -58.21
C ALA A 256 -8.46 51.98 -57.94
N PHE A 257 -8.22 51.14 -58.95
CA PHE A 257 -7.24 50.06 -58.87
C PHE A 257 -5.80 50.58 -58.71
N LEU A 258 -5.40 51.57 -59.50
CA LEU A 258 -4.06 52.17 -59.41
C LEU A 258 -3.85 52.94 -58.08
N GLU A 259 -4.88 53.61 -57.56
CA GLU A 259 -4.83 54.23 -56.23
C GLU A 259 -4.71 53.19 -55.11
N GLY A 260 -5.41 52.05 -55.23
CA GLY A 260 -5.26 50.91 -54.33
C GLY A 260 -3.82 50.38 -54.31
N LEU A 261 -3.22 50.19 -55.48
CA LEU A 261 -1.81 49.78 -55.60
C LEU A 261 -0.85 50.84 -55.03
N HIS A 262 -1.10 52.13 -55.27
CA HIS A 262 -0.21 53.18 -54.73
C HIS A 262 -0.18 53.23 -53.21
N ARG A 263 -1.27 52.83 -52.53
CA ARG A 263 -1.37 52.77 -51.07
C ARG A 263 -0.59 51.61 -50.45
N ASP A 264 -0.27 50.57 -51.21
CA ASP A 264 0.51 49.43 -50.72
C ASP A 264 1.98 49.85 -50.47
N THR A 265 2.43 49.72 -49.21
CA THR A 265 3.76 50.08 -48.70
C THR A 265 4.87 49.09 -49.07
N HIS A 266 4.55 47.95 -49.68
CA HIS A 266 5.52 46.93 -50.09
C HIS A 266 6.11 47.11 -51.51
N LEU A 267 5.52 47.99 -52.34
CA LEU A 267 6.03 48.26 -53.69
C LEU A 267 7.34 49.09 -53.74
N PRO A 268 8.26 48.80 -54.69
CA PRO A 268 9.47 49.60 -54.92
C PRO A 268 9.15 51.07 -55.21
N LYS A 269 9.99 51.99 -54.72
CA LYS A 269 9.81 53.45 -54.91
C LYS A 269 9.71 53.87 -56.37
N GLU A 270 10.43 53.19 -57.27
CA GLU A 270 10.39 53.47 -58.71
C GLU A 270 9.04 53.10 -59.33
N ALA A 271 8.47 51.95 -58.95
CA ALA A 271 7.16 51.49 -59.41
C ALA A 271 6.03 52.43 -58.93
N ARG A 272 6.09 52.88 -57.67
CA ARG A 272 5.14 53.88 -57.15
C ARG A 272 5.18 55.20 -57.90
N GLY A 273 6.38 55.65 -58.30
CA GLY A 273 6.54 56.87 -59.09
C GLY A 273 5.91 56.77 -60.48
N LYS A 274 6.01 55.60 -61.14
CA LYS A 274 5.36 55.33 -62.43
C LYS A 274 3.83 55.31 -62.28
N ILE A 275 3.31 54.61 -61.27
CA ILE A 275 1.87 54.54 -60.97
C ILE A 275 1.31 55.94 -60.69
N GLN A 276 1.99 56.78 -59.90
CA GLN A 276 1.54 58.14 -59.59
C GLN A 276 1.46 59.04 -60.83
N LYS A 277 2.42 58.93 -61.76
CA LYS A 277 2.38 59.63 -63.05
C LYS A 277 1.20 59.18 -63.90
N SER A 278 0.93 57.87 -63.96
CA SER A 278 -0.19 57.32 -64.70
C SER A 278 -1.55 57.69 -64.11
N ILE A 279 -1.69 57.73 -62.77
CA ILE A 279 -2.90 58.24 -62.10
C ILE A 279 -3.17 59.69 -62.50
N LYS A 280 -2.13 60.55 -62.45
CA LYS A 280 -2.27 61.97 -62.82
C LYS A 280 -2.66 62.12 -64.29
N SER A 281 -1.97 61.43 -65.20
CA SER A 281 -2.27 61.49 -66.64
C SER A 281 -3.67 60.94 -66.98
N LEU A 282 -4.10 59.86 -66.35
CA LEU A 282 -5.42 59.26 -66.58
C LEU A 282 -6.53 60.17 -66.04
N ARG A 283 -6.33 60.77 -64.86
CA ARG A 283 -7.26 61.72 -64.25
C ARG A 283 -7.42 62.98 -65.09
N ASP A 284 -6.31 63.57 -65.54
CA ASP A 284 -6.33 64.80 -66.34
C ASP A 284 -6.98 64.58 -67.72
N ARG A 285 -6.74 63.44 -68.39
CA ARG A 285 -7.36 63.12 -69.69
C ARG A 285 -8.84 62.75 -69.59
N SER A 286 -9.21 61.99 -68.57
CA SER A 286 -10.57 61.46 -68.44
C SER A 286 -11.54 62.40 -67.73
N PHE A 287 -11.03 63.27 -66.84
CA PHE A 287 -11.84 64.13 -65.97
C PHE A 287 -11.39 65.61 -65.94
N GLY A 288 -10.42 66.00 -66.78
CA GLY A 288 -9.98 67.39 -66.92
C GLY A 288 -10.88 68.24 -67.85
N PRO A 289 -10.63 69.56 -67.90
CA PRO A 289 -11.45 70.51 -68.69
C PRO A 289 -11.37 70.32 -70.21
N ASN A 290 -10.32 69.64 -70.71
CA ASN A 290 -10.21 69.17 -72.09
C ASN A 290 -10.37 67.63 -72.09
N THR A 291 -11.61 67.15 -72.18
CA THR A 291 -11.89 65.72 -72.08
C THR A 291 -11.44 64.97 -73.33
N ASP A 292 -10.46 64.08 -73.19
CA ASP A 292 -10.03 63.10 -74.20
C ASP A 292 -10.03 61.72 -73.54
N VAL A 293 -11.21 61.10 -73.48
CA VAL A 293 -11.40 59.83 -72.77
C VAL A 293 -10.68 58.71 -73.52
N PRO A 294 -9.68 58.04 -72.91
CA PRO A 294 -8.97 56.95 -73.56
C PRO A 294 -9.91 55.78 -73.90
N LYS A 295 -9.71 55.17 -75.07
CA LYS A 295 -10.46 53.96 -75.47
C LYS A 295 -10.09 52.77 -74.58
N ILE A 296 -10.96 51.77 -74.52
CA ILE A 296 -10.79 50.57 -73.69
C ILE A 296 -9.45 49.85 -73.98
N GLU A 297 -9.01 49.85 -75.24
CA GLU A 297 -7.74 49.24 -75.64
C GLU A 297 -6.52 49.97 -75.05
N GLU A 298 -6.55 51.31 -75.06
CA GLU A 298 -5.49 52.14 -74.44
C GLU A 298 -5.45 51.96 -72.91
N LEU A 299 -6.63 51.84 -72.27
CA LEU A 299 -6.71 51.56 -70.83
C LEU A 299 -6.12 50.20 -70.48
N ARG A 300 -6.29 49.19 -71.35
CA ARG A 300 -5.71 47.86 -71.18
C ARG A 300 -4.20 47.89 -71.33
N GLU A 301 -3.67 48.58 -72.35
CA GLU A 301 -2.22 48.72 -72.53
C GLU A 301 -1.53 49.41 -71.35
N ILE A 302 -2.13 50.48 -70.82
CA ILE A 302 -1.61 51.19 -69.64
C ILE A 302 -1.59 50.26 -68.41
N ALA A 303 -2.64 49.47 -68.23
CA ALA A 303 -2.75 48.57 -67.09
C ALA A 303 -1.78 47.38 -67.20
N GLU A 304 -1.66 46.75 -68.36
CA GLU A 304 -0.71 45.66 -68.59
C GLU A 304 0.74 46.10 -68.49
N GLY A 305 1.09 47.28 -69.01
CA GLY A 305 2.45 47.83 -68.93
C GLY A 305 2.92 48.11 -67.50
N LEU A 306 1.99 48.36 -66.58
CA LEU A 306 2.29 48.60 -65.15
C LEU A 306 2.27 47.32 -64.32
N ILE A 307 1.46 46.33 -64.69
CA ILE A 307 1.25 45.09 -63.92
C ILE A 307 2.28 44.01 -64.29
N LYS A 308 2.64 43.85 -65.56
CA LYS A 308 3.64 42.85 -66.01
C LYS A 308 4.96 42.91 -65.21
N PRO A 309 5.59 44.07 -64.96
CA PRO A 309 6.81 44.12 -64.16
C PRO A 309 6.58 43.86 -62.66
N LEU A 310 5.36 44.04 -62.15
CA LEU A 310 5.01 43.75 -60.76
C LEU A 310 4.71 42.26 -60.53
N GLN A 311 4.17 41.57 -61.53
CA GLN A 311 3.95 40.12 -61.51
C GLN A 311 5.24 39.32 -61.72
N GLN A 312 6.27 39.89 -62.37
CA GLN A 312 7.58 39.25 -62.55
C GLN A 312 8.55 39.43 -61.38
N ALA A 313 8.20 40.28 -60.40
CA ALA A 313 9.02 40.59 -59.23
C ALA A 313 8.54 39.92 -57.92
N GLY A 314 7.40 39.24 -57.95
CA GLY A 314 6.89 38.35 -56.89
C GLY A 314 7.15 36.89 -57.22
#